data_AF-A0A7W0VSM8-F1
#
_entry.id   AF-A0A7W0VSM8-F1
#
_cell.length_a   1.000
_cell.length_b   1.000
_cell.length_c   1.000
_cell.angle_alpha   90.00
_cell.angle_beta   90.00
_cell.angle_gamma   90.00
#
_symmetry.space_group_name_H-M   'P 1'
#
loop_
_entity.id
_entity.type
_entity.pdbx_description
1 polymer ?
#
loop_
_entity_poly.entity_id
_entity_poly.type
_entity_poly.pdbx_seq_one_letter_code
_entity_poly.pdbx_strand_id
1 'polypeptide(L)'
;MRVDSPSTSKACTKCSTPLREGADACPTCGLIVAKMATYAAKETEVSEPIKAAWAAVLERWDEVARHETLFRLVAEAGEYTWAAARYREQSRSRPADAIIAKQQEKIKRALEVTLLVSSSRKEKPGVTPYKGTVMLLGLLLVMLLMGAAYMFIKSRSSKTDDRPPPRPSGVVAPQVR
;
A
#
# COMPACT_ATOMS: atom_id res chain seq x y z
N MET A 1 -15.39 42.39 -18.87
CA MET A 1 -16.06 41.09 -19.09
C MET A 1 -15.04 40.18 -19.78
N ARG A 2 -14.42 39.23 -19.06
CA ARG A 2 -13.55 38.23 -19.71
C ARG A 2 -14.46 37.22 -20.40
N VAL A 3 -14.26 37.04 -21.70
CA VAL A 3 -14.90 36.00 -22.49
C VAL A 3 -14.04 34.76 -22.29
N ASP A 4 -14.54 33.79 -21.53
CA ASP A 4 -13.87 32.50 -21.36
C ASP A 4 -13.99 31.73 -22.69
N SER A 5 -12.86 31.54 -23.36
CA SER A 5 -12.76 30.66 -24.53
C SER A 5 -13.20 29.23 -24.17
N PRO A 6 -13.89 28.50 -25.05
CA PRO A 6 -14.27 27.11 -24.80
C PRO A 6 -13.01 26.23 -24.82
N SER A 7 -12.40 26.03 -23.66
CA SER A 7 -11.34 25.04 -23.50
C SER A 7 -11.94 23.65 -23.66
N THR A 8 -11.32 22.84 -24.51
CA THR A 8 -11.68 21.46 -24.82
C THR A 8 -11.46 20.60 -23.56
N SER A 9 -12.39 20.68 -22.60
CA SER A 9 -12.26 20.01 -21.31
C SER A 9 -12.28 18.49 -21.50
N LYS A 10 -11.16 17.83 -21.19
CA LYS A 10 -11.13 16.37 -21.08
C LYS A 10 -12.04 15.97 -19.92
N ALA A 11 -12.96 15.02 -20.13
CA ALA A 11 -13.82 14.51 -19.07
C ALA A 11 -13.12 13.40 -18.28
N CYS A 12 -13.40 13.28 -16.98
CA CYS A 12 -12.85 12.23 -16.14
C CYS A 12 -13.37 10.84 -16.56
N THR A 13 -12.50 9.86 -16.75
CA THR A 13 -12.92 8.51 -17.17
C THR A 13 -13.78 7.77 -16.13
N LYS A 14 -13.64 8.11 -14.84
CA LYS A 14 -14.38 7.45 -13.74
C LYS A 14 -15.75 8.04 -13.42
N CYS A 15 -15.87 9.36 -13.50
CA CYS A 15 -17.06 10.10 -13.07
C CYS A 15 -17.57 11.11 -14.09
N SER A 16 -16.96 11.16 -15.28
CA SER A 16 -17.26 12.06 -16.41
C SER A 16 -17.43 13.54 -16.09
N THR A 17 -17.00 13.99 -14.91
CA THR A 17 -16.94 15.41 -14.59
C THR A 17 -15.92 16.07 -15.54
N PRO A 18 -16.24 17.21 -16.15
CA PRO A 18 -15.27 17.97 -16.94
C PRO A 18 -14.08 18.35 -16.07
N LEU A 19 -12.86 18.11 -16.56
CA LEU A 19 -11.66 18.58 -15.88
C LEU A 19 -11.38 20.03 -16.22
N ARG A 20 -10.94 20.77 -15.21
CA ARG A 20 -10.33 22.09 -15.41
C ARG A 20 -8.99 21.91 -16.11
N GLU A 21 -8.64 22.88 -16.94
CA GLU A 21 -7.33 22.92 -17.58
C GLU A 21 -6.22 22.97 -16.52
N GLY A 22 -5.18 22.15 -16.71
CA GLY A 22 -4.06 22.03 -15.76
C GLY A 22 -4.36 21.31 -14.43
N ALA A 23 -5.54 20.69 -14.25
CA ALA A 23 -5.83 19.93 -13.03
C ALA A 23 -5.05 18.60 -12.98
N ASP A 24 -4.37 18.33 -11.86
CA ASP A 24 -3.65 17.06 -11.65
C ASP A 24 -4.58 15.90 -11.24
N ALA A 25 -5.77 16.21 -10.73
CA ALA A 25 -6.77 15.24 -10.33
C ALA A 25 -8.19 15.75 -10.57
N CYS A 26 -9.12 14.81 -10.74
CA CYS A 26 -10.55 15.14 -10.85
C CYS A 26 -11.08 15.71 -9.53
N PRO A 27 -11.75 16.89 -9.55
CA PRO A 27 -12.23 17.53 -8.33
C PRO A 27 -13.39 16.79 -7.65
N THR A 28 -14.14 15.98 -8.41
CA THR A 28 -15.31 15.25 -7.88
C THR A 28 -14.93 13.91 -7.26
N CYS A 29 -14.04 13.15 -7.91
CA CYS A 29 -13.76 11.77 -7.52
C CYS A 29 -12.31 11.51 -7.09
N GLY A 30 -11.45 12.53 -7.14
CA GLY A 30 -10.04 12.45 -6.75
C GLY A 30 -9.15 11.63 -7.69
N LEU A 31 -9.65 11.17 -8.84
CA LEU A 31 -8.84 10.38 -9.77
C LEU A 31 -7.74 11.24 -10.39
N ILE A 32 -6.48 10.87 -10.15
CA ILE A 32 -5.29 11.52 -10.69
C ILE A 32 -5.27 11.37 -12.21
N VAL A 33 -5.01 12.47 -12.95
CA VAL A 33 -5.01 12.51 -14.41
C VAL A 33 -4.03 11.50 -15.01
N ALA A 34 -2.83 11.41 -14.46
CA ALA A 34 -1.83 10.43 -14.87
C ALA A 34 -2.29 8.95 -14.74
N LYS A 35 -3.30 8.67 -13.92
CA LYS A 35 -3.87 7.32 -13.72
C LYS A 35 -5.14 7.06 -14.52
N MET A 36 -5.67 8.05 -15.25
CA MET A 36 -6.93 7.91 -15.98
C MET A 36 -6.89 6.87 -17.09
N ALA A 37 -5.77 6.77 -17.81
CA ALA A 37 -5.59 5.79 -18.88
C ALA A 37 -5.57 4.36 -18.33
N THR A 38 -4.82 4.11 -17.25
CA THR A 38 -4.80 2.81 -16.56
C THR A 38 -6.18 2.42 -16.03
N TYR A 39 -6.90 3.40 -15.46
CA TYR A 39 -8.26 3.18 -14.97
C TYR A 39 -9.20 2.78 -16.12
N ALA A 40 -9.16 3.49 -17.26
CA ALA A 40 -9.98 3.18 -18.43
C ALA A 40 -9.65 1.79 -19.02
N ALA A 41 -8.37 1.42 -19.10
CA ALA A 41 -7.97 0.09 -19.54
C ALA A 41 -8.55 -1.00 -18.63
N LYS A 42 -8.49 -0.81 -17.30
CA LYS A 42 -9.07 -1.76 -16.35
C LYS A 42 -10.58 -1.93 -16.50
N GLU A 43 -11.32 -0.87 -16.88
CA GLU A 43 -12.76 -0.98 -17.14
C GLU A 43 -13.08 -1.81 -18.40
N THR A 44 -12.15 -1.96 -19.34
CA THR A 44 -12.33 -2.82 -20.52
C THR A 44 -12.06 -4.31 -20.24
N GLU A 45 -11.31 -4.62 -19.19
CA GLU A 45 -10.87 -5.98 -18.83
C GLU A 45 -11.93 -6.81 -18.07
N VAL A 46 -13.13 -6.25 -17.88
CA VAL A 46 -14.24 -6.92 -17.19
C VAL A 46 -14.67 -8.20 -17.91
N SER A 47 -14.99 -9.23 -17.13
CA SER A 47 -15.40 -10.53 -17.65
C SER A 47 -16.66 -10.46 -18.54
N GLU A 48 -16.69 -11.26 -19.61
CA GLU A 48 -17.83 -11.31 -20.54
C GLU A 48 -19.18 -11.67 -19.87
N PRO A 49 -19.26 -12.59 -18.89
CA PRO A 49 -20.52 -12.87 -18.20
C PRO A 49 -21.13 -11.64 -17.52
N ILE A 50 -20.29 -10.75 -16.96
CA ILE A 50 -20.73 -9.51 -16.31
C ILE A 50 -21.23 -8.51 -17.36
N LYS A 51 -20.55 -8.39 -18.51
CA LYS A 51 -21.01 -7.56 -19.64
C LYS A 51 -22.36 -8.04 -20.17
N ALA A 52 -22.52 -9.34 -20.36
CA ALA A 52 -23.78 -9.95 -20.81
C ALA A 52 -24.92 -9.73 -19.81
N ALA A 53 -24.66 -9.91 -18.51
CA ALA A 53 -25.64 -9.63 -17.47
C ALA A 53 -26.04 -8.15 -17.41
N TRP A 54 -25.11 -7.23 -17.65
CA TRP A 54 -25.42 -5.80 -17.76
C TRP A 54 -26.28 -5.48 -18.98
N ALA A 55 -25.97 -6.07 -20.14
CA ALA A 55 -26.81 -5.93 -21.33
C ALA A 55 -28.24 -6.42 -21.06
N ALA A 56 -28.38 -7.58 -20.40
CA ALA A 56 -29.66 -8.13 -19.99
C ALA A 56 -30.43 -7.21 -19.02
N VAL A 57 -29.74 -6.50 -18.12
CA VAL A 57 -30.33 -5.47 -17.25
C VAL A 57 -30.83 -4.28 -18.08
N LEU A 58 -30.07 -3.82 -19.08
CA LEU A 58 -30.49 -2.71 -19.93
C LEU A 58 -31.72 -3.04 -20.78
N GLU A 59 -31.85 -4.29 -21.24
CA GLU A 59 -33.02 -4.77 -21.99
C GLU A 59 -34.31 -4.76 -21.16
N ARG A 60 -34.21 -5.08 -19.86
CA ARG A 60 -35.36 -5.16 -18.94
C ARG A 60 -35.00 -4.55 -17.60
N TRP A 61 -34.94 -3.23 -17.60
CA TRP A 61 -34.50 -2.43 -16.47
C TRP A 61 -35.38 -2.59 -15.22
N ASP A 62 -36.69 -2.73 -15.38
CA ASP A 62 -37.59 -2.84 -14.23
C ASP A 62 -37.57 -4.23 -13.56
N GLU A 63 -36.87 -5.20 -14.15
CA GLU A 63 -36.80 -6.58 -13.66
C GLU A 63 -35.71 -6.74 -12.58
N VAL A 64 -36.12 -6.62 -11.31
CA VAL A 64 -35.21 -6.69 -10.15
C VAL A 64 -34.30 -7.93 -10.17
N ALA A 65 -34.81 -9.09 -10.62
CA ALA A 65 -34.04 -10.34 -10.67
C ALA A 65 -32.77 -10.23 -11.53
N ARG A 66 -32.78 -9.40 -12.58
CA ARG A 66 -31.62 -9.17 -13.46
C ARG A 66 -30.55 -8.36 -12.77
N HIS A 67 -30.94 -7.35 -12.00
CA HIS A 67 -30.02 -6.57 -11.18
C HIS A 67 -29.35 -7.44 -10.12
N GLU A 68 -30.10 -8.33 -9.46
CA GLU A 68 -29.53 -9.25 -8.48
C GLU A 68 -28.57 -10.27 -9.13
N THR A 69 -28.91 -10.75 -10.33
CA THR A 69 -28.04 -11.65 -11.10
C THR A 69 -26.70 -10.99 -11.44
N LEU A 70 -26.75 -9.75 -11.94
CA LEU A 70 -25.54 -8.95 -12.17
C LEU A 70 -24.75 -8.75 -10.88
N PHE A 71 -25.41 -8.36 -9.79
CA PHE A 71 -24.76 -8.09 -8.52
C PHE A 71 -24.01 -9.33 -7.99
N ARG A 72 -24.61 -10.52 -8.11
CA ARG A 72 -23.97 -11.79 -7.75
C ARG A 72 -22.68 -12.01 -8.56
N LEU A 73 -22.74 -11.89 -9.88
CA LEU A 73 -21.56 -12.09 -10.75
C LEU A 73 -20.44 -11.09 -10.42
N VAL A 74 -20.81 -9.81 -10.21
CA VAL A 74 -19.89 -8.76 -9.82
C VAL A 74 -19.25 -9.03 -8.45
N ALA A 75 -20.03 -9.57 -7.51
CA ALA A 75 -19.54 -9.92 -6.19
C ALA A 75 -18.55 -11.09 -6.22
N GLU A 76 -18.84 -12.11 -7.03
CA GLU A 76 -17.96 -13.26 -7.25
C GLU A 76 -16.64 -12.86 -7.92
N ALA A 77 -16.68 -11.95 -8.90
CA ALA A 77 -15.48 -11.48 -9.61
C ALA A 77 -14.74 -10.34 -8.88
N GLY A 78 -15.34 -9.73 -7.86
CA GLY A 78 -14.79 -8.55 -7.18
C GLY A 78 -14.77 -7.26 -8.02
N GLU A 79 -15.61 -7.17 -9.05
CA GLU A 79 -15.63 -6.09 -10.05
C GLU A 79 -16.58 -4.94 -9.69
N TYR A 80 -16.82 -4.69 -8.40
CA TYR A 80 -17.78 -3.70 -7.89
C TYR A 80 -17.60 -2.29 -8.47
N THR A 81 -16.36 -1.88 -8.72
CA THR A 81 -16.05 -0.55 -9.25
C THR A 81 -16.62 -0.33 -10.65
N TRP A 82 -16.64 -1.38 -11.47
CA TRP A 82 -17.20 -1.32 -12.82
C TRP A 82 -18.71 -1.19 -12.77
N ALA A 83 -19.39 -2.02 -11.96
CA ALA A 83 -20.85 -1.94 -11.80
C ALA A 83 -21.27 -0.57 -11.25
N ALA A 84 -20.54 -0.03 -10.28
CA ALA A 84 -20.79 1.31 -9.75
C ALA A 84 -20.66 2.40 -10.84
N ALA A 85 -19.70 2.29 -11.75
CA ALA A 85 -19.55 3.23 -12.86
C ALA A 85 -20.77 3.17 -13.80
N ARG A 86 -21.25 1.97 -14.13
CA ARG A 86 -22.44 1.77 -14.97
C ARG A 86 -23.71 2.34 -14.35
N TYR A 87 -23.96 2.12 -13.07
CA TYR A 87 -25.12 2.74 -12.41
C TYR A 87 -25.01 4.26 -12.28
N ARG A 88 -23.79 4.83 -12.14
CA ARG A 88 -23.60 6.30 -12.19
C ARG A 88 -23.84 6.88 -13.58
N GLU A 89 -23.51 6.13 -14.63
CA GLU A 89 -23.83 6.52 -16.00
C GLU A 89 -25.35 6.54 -16.20
N GLN A 90 -26.05 5.47 -15.79
CA GLN A 90 -27.50 5.41 -15.89
C GLN A 90 -28.22 6.43 -15.00
N SER A 91 -27.64 6.86 -13.87
CA SER A 91 -28.27 7.88 -13.02
C SER A 91 -28.38 9.24 -13.70
N ARG A 92 -27.57 9.49 -14.74
CA ARG A 92 -27.64 10.73 -15.53
C ARG A 92 -28.74 10.68 -16.58
N SER A 93 -28.96 9.52 -17.20
CA SER A 93 -30.03 9.32 -18.18
C SER A 93 -31.39 9.08 -17.51
N ARG A 94 -31.41 8.52 -16.29
CA ARG A 94 -32.60 8.22 -15.49
C ARG A 94 -32.51 8.90 -14.11
N PRO A 95 -32.69 10.23 -14.03
CA PRO A 95 -32.71 10.91 -12.73
C PRO A 95 -33.88 10.40 -11.88
N ALA A 96 -33.67 10.30 -10.56
CA ALA A 96 -34.66 9.87 -9.57
C ALA A 96 -35.15 8.39 -9.67
N ASP A 97 -34.44 7.54 -10.39
CA ASP A 97 -34.74 6.11 -10.43
C ASP A 97 -34.38 5.41 -9.11
N ALA A 98 -35.40 4.83 -8.46
CA ALA A 98 -35.26 4.14 -7.18
C ALA A 98 -34.43 2.86 -7.27
N ILE A 99 -34.42 2.17 -8.42
CA ILE A 99 -33.60 0.97 -8.65
C ILE A 99 -32.13 1.36 -8.62
N ILE A 100 -31.76 2.47 -9.28
CA ILE A 100 -30.38 2.97 -9.28
C ILE A 100 -29.92 3.27 -7.85
N ALA A 101 -30.71 4.03 -7.10
CA ALA A 101 -30.36 4.39 -5.72
C ALA A 101 -30.16 3.13 -4.85
N LYS A 102 -31.06 2.15 -4.98
CA LYS A 102 -30.97 0.88 -4.26
C LYS A 102 -29.73 0.08 -4.64
N GLN A 103 -29.41 -0.03 -5.93
CA GLN A 103 -28.24 -0.79 -6.39
C GLN A 103 -26.92 -0.10 -6.04
N GLN A 104 -26.85 1.23 -6.13
CA GLN A 104 -25.67 1.99 -5.70
C GLN A 104 -25.40 1.82 -4.20
N GLU A 105 -26.43 1.87 -3.36
CA GLU A 105 -26.30 1.63 -1.93
C GLU A 105 -25.84 0.19 -1.62
N LYS A 106 -26.38 -0.81 -2.32
CA LYS A 106 -25.91 -2.22 -2.21
C LYS A 106 -24.43 -2.36 -2.56
N ILE A 107 -24.00 -1.79 -3.69
CA ILE A 107 -22.60 -1.84 -4.13
C ILE A 107 -21.70 -1.12 -3.13
N LYS A 108 -22.13 0.04 -2.60
CA LYS A 108 -21.39 0.78 -1.59
C LYS A 108 -21.17 -0.05 -0.32
N ARG A 109 -22.21 -0.68 0.21
CA ARG A 109 -22.10 -1.57 1.38
C ARG A 109 -21.17 -2.76 1.12
N ALA A 110 -21.25 -3.38 -0.05
CA ALA A 110 -20.37 -4.49 -0.40
C ALA A 110 -18.89 -4.06 -0.50
N LEU A 111 -18.63 -2.87 -1.04
CA LEU A 111 -17.30 -2.27 -1.07
C LEU A 111 -16.77 -1.97 0.33
N GLU A 112 -17.60 -1.40 1.21
CA GLU A 112 -17.25 -1.14 2.61
C GLU A 112 -16.87 -2.44 3.34
N VAL A 113 -17.68 -3.49 3.20
CA VAL A 113 -17.37 -4.81 3.78
C VAL A 113 -16.06 -5.37 3.21
N THR A 114 -15.85 -5.27 1.90
CA THR A 114 -14.62 -5.75 1.25
C THR A 114 -13.38 -4.98 1.75
N LEU A 115 -13.51 -3.68 1.97
CA LEU A 115 -12.44 -2.83 2.54
C LEU A 115 -12.15 -3.20 4.01
N LEU A 116 -13.19 -3.46 4.80
CA LEU A 116 -13.03 -3.91 6.19
C LEU A 116 -12.36 -5.29 6.26
N VAL A 117 -12.78 -6.22 5.41
CA VAL A 117 -12.17 -7.56 5.33
C VAL A 117 -10.73 -7.48 4.85
N SER A 118 -10.43 -6.68 3.82
CA SER A 118 -9.06 -6.55 3.29
C SER A 118 -8.12 -5.81 4.24
N SER A 119 -8.61 -4.83 4.99
CA SER A 119 -7.83 -4.17 6.06
C SER A 119 -7.58 -5.11 7.25
N SER A 120 -8.54 -5.97 7.59
CA SER A 120 -8.38 -7.00 8.62
C SER A 120 -7.50 -8.17 8.15
N ARG A 121 -7.40 -8.39 6.83
CA ARG A 121 -6.49 -9.34 6.19
C ARG A 121 -5.07 -8.79 6.04
N LYS A 122 -4.72 -7.71 6.76
CA LYS A 122 -3.34 -7.27 6.94
C LYS A 122 -2.63 -8.16 7.95
N GLU A 123 -2.62 -9.45 7.68
CA GLU A 123 -1.73 -10.44 8.30
C GLU A 123 -1.93 -11.76 7.55
N LYS A 124 -1.03 -12.08 6.62
CA LYS A 124 -0.42 -13.41 6.57
C LYS A 124 1.05 -13.34 6.08
N PRO A 125 1.95 -14.05 6.77
CA PRO A 125 3.40 -14.03 6.60
C PRO A 125 3.80 -14.93 5.43
N GLY A 126 4.86 -14.61 4.69
CA GLY A 126 5.33 -15.49 3.62
C GLY A 126 6.57 -15.07 2.86
N VAL A 127 6.96 -13.80 2.91
CA VAL A 127 8.29 -13.36 2.48
C VAL A 127 8.86 -12.61 3.66
N THR A 128 9.66 -13.26 4.50
CA THR A 128 10.32 -12.60 5.63
C THR A 128 11.18 -11.45 5.07
N PRO A 129 10.75 -10.17 5.16
CA PRO A 129 11.59 -9.06 4.73
C PRO A 129 12.77 -8.86 5.69
N TYR A 130 12.75 -9.60 6.81
CA TYR A 130 13.71 -9.55 7.89
C TYR A 130 14.99 -10.35 7.65
N LYS A 131 15.14 -11.16 6.58
CA LYS A 131 16.40 -11.91 6.37
C LYS A 131 17.62 -10.98 6.28
N GLY A 132 17.47 -9.84 5.61
CA GLY A 132 18.52 -8.82 5.55
C GLY A 132 18.80 -8.20 6.92
N THR A 133 17.75 -7.90 7.68
CA THR A 133 17.87 -7.30 9.02
C THR A 133 18.43 -8.27 10.06
N VAL A 134 18.01 -9.55 10.05
CA VAL A 134 18.57 -10.61 10.91
C VAL A 134 20.03 -10.87 10.55
N MET A 135 20.38 -10.89 9.26
CA MET A 135 21.77 -11.05 8.84
C MET A 135 22.64 -9.88 9.30
N LEU A 136 22.15 -8.64 9.15
CA LEU A 136 22.85 -7.44 9.62
C LEU A 136 23.01 -7.43 11.14
N LEU A 137 21.95 -7.80 11.87
CA LEU A 137 21.98 -7.88 13.33
C LEU A 137 22.93 -8.97 13.82
N GLY A 138 22.94 -10.14 13.16
CA GLY A 138 23.87 -11.23 13.43
C GLY A 138 25.32 -10.82 13.17
N LEU A 139 25.58 -10.13 12.07
CA LEU A 139 26.91 -9.59 11.74
C LEU A 139 27.40 -8.61 12.81
N LEU A 140 26.53 -7.68 13.24
CA LEU A 140 26.83 -6.72 14.31
C LEU A 140 27.16 -7.43 15.63
N LEU A 141 26.38 -8.47 15.97
CA LEU A 141 26.60 -9.24 17.19
C LEU A 141 27.96 -9.97 17.15
N VAL A 142 28.31 -10.59 16.02
CA VAL A 142 29.59 -11.28 15.83
C VAL A 142 30.77 -10.32 15.91
N MET A 143 30.66 -9.14 15.28
CA MET A 143 31.69 -8.10 15.38
C MET A 143 31.89 -7.64 16.83
N LEU A 144 30.81 -7.45 17.57
CA LEU A 144 30.86 -7.02 18.97
C LEU A 144 31.51 -8.08 19.86
N LEU A 145 31.20 -9.36 19.64
CA LEU A 145 31.84 -10.48 20.34
C LEU A 145 33.32 -10.61 20.00
N MET A 146 33.72 -10.46 18.73
CA MET A 146 35.12 -10.44 18.32
C MET A 146 35.88 -9.28 18.98
N GLY A 147 35.29 -8.08 19.02
CA GLY A 147 35.88 -6.93 19.69
C GLY A 147 36.09 -7.17 21.18
N ALA A 148 35.10 -7.74 21.86
CA ALA A 148 35.20 -8.10 23.28
C ALA A 148 36.28 -9.15 23.54
N ALA A 149 36.35 -10.21 22.72
CA ALA A 149 37.37 -11.25 22.83
C ALA A 149 38.78 -10.70 22.61
N TYR A 150 38.96 -9.84 21.61
CA TYR A 150 40.23 -9.17 21.33
C TYR A 150 40.69 -8.30 22.50
N MET A 151 39.79 -7.49 23.07
CA MET A 151 40.08 -6.66 24.25
C MET A 151 40.45 -7.52 25.46
N PHE A 152 39.76 -8.64 25.67
CA PHE A 152 40.05 -9.55 26.78
C PHE A 152 41.44 -10.18 26.66
N ILE A 153 41.83 -10.64 25.47
CA ILE A 153 43.17 -11.21 25.22
C ILE A 153 44.24 -10.14 25.44
N LYS A 154 44.06 -8.94 24.88
CA LYS A 154 45.02 -7.83 25.02
C LYS A 154 45.19 -7.38 26.47
N SER A 155 44.11 -7.33 27.25
CA SER A 155 44.14 -6.92 28.67
C SER A 155 44.89 -7.91 29.57
N ARG A 156 45.03 -9.18 29.16
CA ARG A 156 45.80 -10.18 29.91
C ARG A 156 47.30 -10.01 29.71
N SER A 157 47.76 -9.54 28.56
CA SER A 157 49.20 -9.34 28.30
C SER A 157 49.81 -8.17 29.07
N SER A 158 49.02 -7.16 29.46
CA SER A 158 49.53 -5.95 30.13
C SER A 158 49.83 -6.13 31.64
N LYS A 159 49.55 -7.31 32.23
CA LYS A 159 49.77 -7.56 33.66
C LYS A 159 51.13 -8.20 34.02
N THR A 160 52.05 -8.33 33.07
CA THR A 160 53.29 -9.11 33.28
C THR A 160 54.56 -8.25 33.37
N ASP A 161 54.47 -7.01 33.85
CA ASP A 161 55.68 -6.21 34.10
C ASP A 161 55.57 -5.33 35.35
N ASP A 162 55.07 -5.90 36.45
CA ASP A 162 55.40 -5.41 37.80
C ASP A 162 56.66 -6.13 38.28
N ARG A 163 57.77 -6.01 37.52
CA ARG A 163 59.07 -6.44 38.03
C ARG A 163 59.53 -5.35 39.00
N PRO A 164 59.61 -5.61 40.32
CA PRO A 164 60.08 -4.61 41.26
C PRO A 164 61.49 -4.17 40.86
N PRO A 165 61.80 -2.86 40.92
CA PRO A 165 63.10 -2.34 40.51
C PRO A 165 64.20 -3.03 41.33
N PRO A 166 65.37 -3.34 40.72
CA PRO A 166 66.48 -3.96 41.42
C PRO A 166 66.90 -3.08 42.60
N ARG A 167 67.03 -3.69 43.79
CA ARG A 167 67.57 -3.02 44.97
C ARG A 167 68.98 -2.50 44.66
N PRO A 168 69.29 -1.24 44.99
CA PRO A 168 70.64 -0.73 44.90
C PRO A 168 71.53 -1.49 45.90
N SER A 169 72.40 -2.34 45.39
CA SER A 169 73.47 -2.99 46.14
C SER A 169 74.61 -1.99 46.34
N GLY A 170 74.73 -1.41 47.53
CA GLY A 170 75.98 -0.80 47.95
C GLY A 170 75.85 0.29 49.01
N VAL A 171 76.12 -0.07 50.27
CA VAL A 171 76.97 0.73 51.18
C VAL A 171 77.77 -0.24 52.04
N VAL A 172 79.06 -0.35 51.74
CA VAL A 172 80.06 -1.00 52.59
C VAL A 172 80.33 -0.08 53.78
N ALA A 173 80.11 -0.57 55.01
CA ALA A 173 80.50 0.13 56.22
C ALA A 173 81.95 -0.27 56.61
N PRO A 174 82.83 0.69 56.92
CA PRO A 174 84.19 0.40 57.39
C PRO A 174 84.17 -0.09 58.84
N GLN A 175 84.76 -1.27 59.09
CA GLN A 175 85.02 -1.77 60.45
C GLN A 175 86.30 -1.13 60.99
N VAL A 176 86.16 -0.49 62.15
CA VAL A 176 87.24 0.05 62.98
C VAL A 176 87.66 -1.04 63.96
N ARG A 177 88.92 -1.49 63.88
CA ARG A 177 89.79 -1.75 65.04
C ARG A 177 91.20 -2.13 64.62
#